data_AF-A0A2C9A659-F1
#
_entry.id   AF-A0A2C9A659-F1
#
_cell.length_a   1.000
_cell.length_b   1.000
_cell.length_c   1.000
_cell.angle_alpha   90.00
_cell.angle_beta   90.00
_cell.angle_gamma   90.00
#
_symmetry.space_group_name_H-M   'P 1'
#
loop_
_entity.id
_entity.type
_entity.pdbx_description
1 polymer ?
#
loop_
_entity_poly.entity_id
_entity_poly.type
_entity_poly.pdbx_seq_one_letter_code
_entity_poly.pdbx_strand_id
1 'polypeptide(L)'
;MTLEKGIIMSQSEIDYFEKGLYEPIKGLSRPEDAEKILSDKRSYRSFCPHCGDMSVWVPKGRRDFESPFVQMDPSSRMKNYFGGYINFGKAFECSLCHHELVFYFKYEDNKILKVGSYPSYKDIVRGKLMKEIAIPSSKIPRELSTALGLRAQGVLIGAYAYLRRIYETLIEKAAQEAIKNNEFTYEDYKKEHLVERIKKLKKHLPECMQNNPIAYGILSKGIHELSEEDCESAFDLLYELIKNILEETERKRVKEIREKALSAGLQKCAQRFNSSINQTT
;
A
#
# COMPACT_ATOMS: atom_id res chain seq x y z
N MET A 1 4.91 18.30 -23.02
CA MET A 1 3.96 18.29 -21.90
C MET A 1 2.81 17.39 -22.28
N THR A 2 2.92 16.11 -21.95
CA THR A 2 1.83 15.12 -22.05
C THR A 2 2.33 13.88 -21.29
N LEU A 3 2.15 13.91 -19.98
CA LEU A 3 2.17 12.74 -19.11
C LEU A 3 0.74 12.24 -19.08
N GLU A 4 0.41 11.23 -19.89
CA GLU A 4 -0.74 10.35 -19.67
C GLU A 4 -0.76 9.22 -20.70
N LYS A 5 -1.28 8.07 -20.25
CA LYS A 5 -1.47 6.78 -20.93
C LYS A 5 -0.27 5.84 -20.82
N GLY A 6 -0.34 4.72 -20.11
CA GLY A 6 -1.42 4.10 -19.40
C GLY A 6 -0.87 2.80 -18.83
N ILE A 7 -1.14 2.54 -17.55
CA ILE A 7 -1.06 1.18 -17.02
C ILE A 7 -2.29 0.48 -17.59
N ILE A 8 -2.16 0.03 -18.85
CA ILE A 8 -3.05 -0.97 -19.40
C ILE A 8 -2.66 -2.25 -18.68
N MET A 9 -3.48 -2.68 -17.73
CA MET A 9 -3.41 -4.02 -17.14
C MET A 9 -3.54 -5.03 -18.28
N SER A 10 -2.40 -5.52 -18.77
CA SER A 10 -2.37 -6.57 -19.77
C SER A 10 -2.50 -7.92 -19.07
N GLN A 11 -3.46 -8.71 -19.51
CA GLN A 11 -3.67 -10.07 -19.04
C GLN A 11 -2.38 -10.88 -19.25
N SER A 12 -1.89 -11.54 -18.18
CA SER A 12 -0.66 -12.35 -18.05
C SER A 12 0.57 -11.74 -17.35
N GLU A 13 0.41 -10.68 -16.55
CA GLU A 13 1.53 -10.17 -15.74
C GLU A 13 1.75 -11.03 -14.48
N ILE A 14 2.91 -11.72 -14.42
CA ILE A 14 3.37 -12.31 -13.15
C ILE A 14 3.78 -11.15 -12.24
N ASP A 15 2.92 -10.81 -11.28
CA ASP A 15 3.22 -9.83 -10.24
C ASP A 15 3.84 -10.51 -9.03
N TYR A 16 5.16 -10.54 -8.97
CA TYR A 16 5.89 -11.10 -7.82
C TYR A 16 5.80 -10.22 -6.58
N PHE A 17 5.55 -8.92 -6.76
CA PHE A 17 5.67 -7.92 -5.70
C PHE A 17 4.40 -7.89 -4.88
N GLU A 18 3.23 -7.98 -5.49
CA GLU A 18 1.94 -7.87 -4.80
C GLU A 18 1.37 -9.22 -4.37
N LYS A 19 1.94 -10.33 -4.86
CA LYS A 19 1.53 -11.69 -4.47
C LYS A 19 1.87 -12.03 -3.01
N GLY A 20 0.87 -12.53 -2.30
CA GLY A 20 0.98 -13.06 -0.94
C GLY A 20 1.87 -14.30 -0.85
N LEU A 21 2.23 -14.69 0.38
CA LEU A 21 2.93 -15.95 0.61
C LEU A 21 1.95 -17.13 0.44
N TYR A 22 2.46 -18.25 -0.06
CA TYR A 22 1.74 -19.50 -0.32
C TYR A 22 0.60 -19.41 -1.34
N GLU A 23 0.41 -18.26 -2.00
CA GLU A 23 -0.50 -18.17 -3.13
C GLU A 23 0.14 -18.76 -4.40
N PRO A 24 -0.64 -19.51 -5.20
CA PRO A 24 -0.19 -19.95 -6.51
C PRO A 24 -0.03 -18.77 -7.45
N ILE A 25 1.07 -18.76 -8.20
CA ILE A 25 1.26 -17.83 -9.31
C ILE A 25 0.29 -18.23 -10.43
N LYS A 26 -0.67 -17.35 -10.74
CA LYS A 26 -1.67 -17.61 -11.79
C LYS A 26 -0.99 -17.86 -13.13
N GLY A 27 -1.43 -18.92 -13.83
CA GLY A 27 -0.92 -19.27 -15.15
C GLY A 27 0.39 -20.07 -15.16
N LEU A 28 0.98 -20.37 -13.99
CA LEU A 28 2.16 -21.23 -13.87
C LEU A 28 1.80 -22.48 -13.07
N SER A 29 1.88 -23.63 -13.73
CA SER A 29 1.45 -24.93 -13.16
C SER A 29 2.41 -26.06 -13.45
N ARG A 30 3.40 -25.83 -14.31
CA ARG A 30 4.41 -26.81 -14.67
C ARG A 30 5.76 -26.41 -14.10
N PRO A 31 6.63 -27.36 -13.76
CA PRO A 31 7.96 -27.01 -13.27
C PRO A 31 8.83 -26.24 -14.29
N GLU A 32 8.58 -26.31 -15.61
CA GLU A 32 9.32 -25.50 -16.60
C GLU A 32 8.95 -24.03 -16.51
N ASP A 33 7.79 -23.71 -15.93
CA ASP A 33 7.36 -22.33 -15.72
C ASP A 33 8.30 -21.58 -14.75
N ALA A 34 9.10 -22.29 -13.95
CA ALA A 34 10.18 -21.69 -13.16
C ALA A 34 11.18 -20.92 -14.06
N GLU A 35 11.42 -21.40 -15.27
CA GLU A 35 12.31 -20.76 -16.25
C GLU A 35 11.79 -19.39 -16.66
N LYS A 36 10.47 -19.21 -16.73
CA LYS A 36 9.83 -17.91 -17.02
C LYS A 36 10.12 -16.90 -15.91
N ILE A 37 10.12 -17.33 -14.65
CA ILE A 37 10.44 -16.49 -13.49
C ILE A 37 11.94 -16.16 -13.46
N LEU A 38 12.79 -17.16 -13.63
CA LEU A 38 14.25 -16.99 -13.57
C LEU A 38 14.77 -16.10 -14.71
N SER A 39 14.22 -16.27 -15.91
CA SER A 39 14.61 -15.50 -17.11
C SER A 39 13.97 -14.12 -17.19
N ASP A 40 13.06 -13.76 -16.27
CA ASP A 40 12.42 -12.45 -16.26
C ASP A 40 13.45 -11.31 -16.08
N LYS A 41 13.48 -10.39 -17.04
CA LYS A 41 14.39 -9.22 -17.07
C LYS A 41 13.70 -7.91 -16.74
N ARG A 42 12.43 -7.93 -16.34
CA ARG A 42 11.68 -6.72 -15.98
C ARG A 42 12.24 -6.12 -14.69
N SER A 43 12.39 -4.80 -14.69
CA SER A 43 12.70 -4.03 -13.49
C SER A 43 11.42 -3.54 -12.84
N TYR A 44 11.42 -3.43 -11.51
CA TYR A 44 10.22 -3.07 -10.76
C TYR A 44 10.47 -1.84 -9.89
N ARG A 45 9.53 -0.89 -9.91
CA ARG A 45 9.62 0.28 -9.03
C ARG A 45 8.92 -0.03 -7.71
N SER A 46 9.69 -0.09 -6.62
CA SER A 46 9.16 -0.36 -5.28
C SER A 46 10.04 0.27 -4.20
N PHE A 47 9.55 0.28 -2.97
CA PHE A 47 10.29 0.82 -1.83
C PHE A 47 11.48 -0.06 -1.47
N CYS A 48 12.61 0.57 -1.14
CA CYS A 48 13.77 -0.08 -0.58
C CYS A 48 13.90 0.23 0.92
N PRO A 49 13.72 -0.77 1.82
CA PRO A 49 13.82 -0.58 3.27
C PRO A 49 15.16 -0.03 3.75
N HIS A 50 16.24 -0.32 3.02
CA HIS A 50 17.58 0.15 3.38
C HIS A 50 17.83 1.58 2.93
N CYS A 51 17.41 1.93 1.71
CA CYS A 51 17.50 3.29 1.19
C CYS A 51 16.48 4.24 1.88
N GLY A 52 15.37 3.71 2.41
CA GLY A 52 14.28 4.51 2.98
C GLY A 52 13.47 5.26 1.92
N ASP A 53 13.55 4.85 0.65
CA ASP A 53 12.85 5.50 -0.47
C ASP A 53 12.46 4.54 -1.60
N MET A 54 11.62 5.04 -2.51
CA MET A 54 11.27 4.37 -3.76
C MET A 54 12.50 4.25 -4.66
N SER A 55 12.74 3.05 -5.18
CA SER A 55 13.85 2.75 -6.07
C SER A 55 13.40 1.84 -7.21
N VAL A 56 14.31 1.60 -8.17
CA VAL A 56 14.14 0.61 -9.21
C VAL A 56 14.92 -0.64 -8.82
N TRP A 57 14.21 -1.76 -8.73
CA TRP A 57 14.75 -3.09 -8.50
C TRP A 57 15.08 -3.74 -9.84
N VAL A 58 16.36 -3.92 -10.10
CA VAL A 58 16.90 -4.48 -11.35
C VAL A 58 17.16 -5.97 -11.13
N PRO A 59 16.70 -6.87 -12.01
CA PRO A 59 16.90 -8.31 -11.82
C PRO A 59 18.38 -8.67 -11.91
N LYS A 60 18.87 -9.43 -10.94
CA LYS A 60 20.22 -10.00 -10.98
C LYS A 60 20.28 -11.16 -11.99
N GLY A 61 21.42 -11.34 -12.66
CA GLY A 61 21.63 -12.45 -13.58
C GLY A 61 21.72 -13.78 -12.83
N ARG A 62 21.49 -14.90 -13.53
CA ARG A 62 21.57 -16.26 -12.93
C ARG A 62 22.90 -16.55 -12.23
N ARG A 63 23.99 -15.99 -12.74
CA ARG A 63 25.34 -16.17 -12.18
C ARG A 63 25.60 -15.26 -10.97
N ASP A 64 24.80 -14.22 -10.79
CA ASP A 64 24.98 -13.22 -9.73
C ASP A 64 24.19 -13.57 -8.46
N PHE A 65 23.39 -14.63 -8.53
CA PHE A 65 22.65 -15.23 -7.43
C PHE A 65 22.78 -16.75 -7.50
N GLU A 66 23.91 -17.28 -7.04
CA GLU A 66 24.00 -18.69 -6.64
C GLU A 66 23.14 -18.87 -5.39
N SER A 67 21.82 -19.04 -5.58
CA SER A 67 20.95 -19.33 -4.46
C SER A 67 21.31 -20.71 -3.91
N PRO A 68 21.72 -20.84 -2.64
CA PRO A 68 21.80 -22.16 -2.01
C PRO A 68 20.42 -22.88 -1.97
N PHE A 69 19.33 -22.17 -2.30
CA PHE A 69 17.98 -22.72 -2.42
C PHE A 69 17.67 -23.35 -3.79
N VAL A 70 18.58 -23.29 -4.76
CA VAL A 70 18.44 -24.07 -5.99
C VAL A 70 18.75 -25.53 -5.67
N GLN A 71 17.75 -26.24 -5.15
CA GLN A 71 17.82 -27.69 -5.02
C GLN A 71 17.25 -28.34 -6.27
N MET A 72 18.13 -29.05 -6.98
CA MET A 72 17.76 -29.95 -8.07
C MET A 72 17.26 -31.27 -7.48
N ASP A 73 16.14 -31.78 -7.96
CA ASP A 73 15.63 -33.12 -7.58
C ASP A 73 16.70 -34.21 -7.83
N PRO A 74 17.18 -34.90 -6.78
CA PRO A 74 18.17 -35.97 -6.92
C PRO A 74 17.59 -37.25 -7.53
N SER A 75 16.26 -37.43 -7.52
CA SER A 75 15.60 -38.65 -7.96
C SER A 75 15.50 -38.70 -9.49
N SER A 76 16.24 -39.64 -10.06
CA SER A 76 16.67 -39.70 -11.47
C SER A 76 15.57 -39.88 -12.53
N ARG A 77 14.28 -39.75 -12.21
CA ARG A 77 13.17 -39.86 -13.18
C ARG A 77 12.70 -38.52 -13.73
N MET A 78 12.93 -37.40 -13.02
CA MET A 78 12.47 -36.07 -13.45
C MET A 78 13.55 -35.23 -14.17
N LYS A 79 14.84 -35.63 -14.07
CA LYS A 79 15.99 -34.94 -14.70
C LYS A 79 15.91 -34.83 -16.22
N ASN A 80 15.22 -35.74 -16.89
CA ASN A 80 15.20 -35.79 -18.36
C ASN A 80 14.09 -34.94 -19.00
N TYR A 81 13.17 -34.38 -18.22
CA TYR A 81 12.06 -33.57 -18.75
C TYR A 81 12.04 -32.14 -18.24
N PHE A 82 12.69 -31.83 -17.11
CA PHE A 82 12.60 -30.53 -16.45
C PHE A 82 13.95 -30.17 -15.83
N GLY A 83 14.33 -28.89 -15.86
CA GLY A 83 15.49 -28.36 -15.11
C GLY A 83 15.46 -28.55 -13.57
N GLY A 84 14.59 -29.41 -13.02
CA GLY A 84 14.75 -30.03 -11.70
C GLY A 84 14.44 -29.18 -10.48
N TYR A 85 13.92 -27.96 -10.63
CA TYR A 85 13.75 -27.04 -9.49
C TYR A 85 12.50 -27.36 -8.67
N ILE A 86 12.70 -27.85 -7.44
CA ILE A 86 11.64 -27.94 -6.42
C ILE A 86 11.55 -26.61 -5.64
N ASN A 87 12.70 -26.03 -5.35
CA ASN A 87 12.85 -24.73 -4.71
C ASN A 87 13.77 -23.87 -5.58
N PHE A 88 13.43 -22.59 -5.72
CA PHE A 88 14.26 -21.63 -6.45
C PHE A 88 14.00 -20.21 -5.97
N GLY A 89 14.90 -19.29 -6.30
CA GLY A 89 14.78 -17.88 -5.93
C GLY A 89 15.02 -16.94 -7.10
N LYS A 90 14.35 -15.78 -7.08
CA LYS A 90 14.60 -14.67 -8.00
C LYS A 90 15.11 -13.48 -7.23
N ALA A 91 16.32 -13.04 -7.56
CA ALA A 91 16.96 -11.89 -6.93
C ALA A 91 16.89 -10.64 -7.82
N PHE A 92 16.77 -9.51 -7.14
CA PHE A 92 16.81 -8.16 -7.66
C PHE A 92 17.77 -7.34 -6.81
N GLU A 93 18.28 -6.27 -7.40
CA GLU A 93 19.18 -5.34 -6.78
C GLU A 93 18.63 -3.92 -6.86
N CYS A 94 18.70 -3.18 -5.77
CA CYS A 94 18.31 -1.78 -5.73
C CYS A 94 19.30 -0.95 -6.54
N SER A 95 18.81 -0.21 -7.54
CA SER A 95 19.64 0.62 -8.43
C SER A 95 20.40 1.76 -7.74
N LEU A 96 20.02 2.14 -6.51
CA LEU A 96 20.59 3.27 -5.78
C LEU A 96 21.59 2.84 -4.70
N CYS A 97 21.33 1.73 -4.02
CA CYS A 97 22.11 1.31 -2.85
C CYS A 97 22.58 -0.15 -2.92
N HIS A 98 22.44 -0.84 -4.06
CA HIS A 98 22.94 -2.21 -4.29
C HIS A 98 22.45 -3.28 -3.30
N HIS A 99 21.42 -2.97 -2.50
CA HIS A 99 20.80 -3.93 -1.58
C HIS A 99 19.96 -4.94 -2.35
N GLU A 100 19.85 -6.16 -1.82
CA GLU A 100 19.18 -7.26 -2.48
C GLU A 100 17.71 -7.39 -2.06
N LEU A 101 16.87 -7.73 -3.04
CA LEU A 101 15.51 -8.21 -2.86
C LEU A 101 15.41 -9.59 -3.49
N VAL A 102 15.03 -10.59 -2.70
CA VAL A 102 14.92 -11.98 -3.13
C VAL A 102 13.51 -12.47 -2.88
N PHE A 103 12.89 -13.09 -3.88
CA PHE A 103 11.67 -13.88 -3.73
C PHE A 103 12.01 -15.37 -3.80
N TYR A 104 11.43 -16.14 -2.90
CA TYR A 104 11.61 -17.59 -2.82
C TYR A 104 10.34 -18.30 -3.28
N PHE A 105 10.53 -19.34 -4.09
CA PHE A 105 9.45 -20.11 -4.69
C PHE A 105 9.63 -21.60 -4.43
N LYS A 106 8.51 -22.30 -4.32
CA LYS A 106 8.40 -23.76 -4.23
C LYS A 106 7.45 -24.25 -5.31
N TYR A 107 7.85 -25.29 -6.03
CA TYR A 107 6.95 -26.05 -6.88
C TYR A 107 6.40 -27.25 -6.10
N GLU A 108 5.08 -27.34 -5.97
CA GLU A 108 4.37 -28.43 -5.28
C GLU A 108 2.96 -28.57 -5.87
N ASP A 109 2.46 -29.79 -5.99
CA ASP A 109 1.09 -30.09 -6.44
C ASP A 109 0.65 -29.35 -7.72
N ASN A 110 1.51 -29.33 -8.74
CA ASN A 110 1.28 -28.63 -10.02
C ASN A 110 1.04 -27.11 -9.85
N LYS A 111 1.65 -26.51 -8.84
CA LYS A 111 1.58 -25.07 -8.54
C LYS A 111 2.97 -24.53 -8.21
N ILE A 112 3.22 -23.30 -8.62
CA ILE A 112 4.36 -22.52 -8.13
C ILE A 112 3.85 -21.59 -7.04
N LEU A 113 4.36 -21.77 -5.82
CA LEU A 113 4.00 -21.02 -4.63
C LEU A 113 5.13 -20.07 -4.26
N LYS A 114 4.82 -18.80 -3.97
CA LYS A 114 5.78 -17.87 -3.35
C LYS A 114 5.88 -18.20 -1.87
N VAL A 115 6.99 -18.75 -1.40
CA VAL A 115 7.15 -19.22 -0.02
C VAL A 115 7.93 -18.25 0.88
N GLY A 116 8.52 -17.20 0.31
CA GLY A 116 9.22 -16.20 1.11
C GLY A 116 9.68 -14.97 0.32
N SER A 117 10.12 -13.95 1.06
CA SER A 117 10.88 -12.83 0.51
C SER A 117 11.89 -12.28 1.51
N TYR A 118 12.99 -11.70 1.02
CA TYR A 118 13.91 -10.85 1.77
C TYR A 118 14.15 -9.55 1.00
N PRO A 119 14.04 -8.36 1.61
CA PRO A 119 13.46 -8.09 2.92
C PRO A 119 11.97 -8.50 2.98
N SER A 120 11.37 -8.37 4.17
CA SER A 120 9.98 -8.80 4.35
C SER A 120 9.05 -7.98 3.45
N TYR A 121 8.04 -8.65 2.85
CA TYR A 121 6.99 -7.97 2.08
C TYR A 121 6.35 -6.83 2.89
N LYS A 122 6.17 -7.03 4.20
CA LYS A 122 5.64 -6.03 5.12
C LYS A 122 6.48 -4.75 5.14
N ASP A 123 7.80 -4.85 5.19
CA ASP A 123 8.68 -3.67 5.23
C ASP A 123 8.66 -2.89 3.92
N ILE A 124 8.63 -3.61 2.79
CA ILE A 124 8.52 -3.03 1.45
C ILE A 124 7.18 -2.30 1.30
N VAL A 125 6.07 -2.99 1.59
CA VAL A 125 4.72 -2.42 1.53
C VAL A 125 4.57 -1.23 2.47
N ARG A 126 5.03 -1.37 3.72
CA ARG A 126 4.93 -0.29 4.70
C ARG A 126 5.64 0.96 4.22
N GLY A 127 6.86 0.84 3.73
CA GLY A 127 7.61 1.99 3.24
C GLY A 127 7.03 2.59 1.97
N LYS A 128 6.55 1.75 1.05
CA LYS A 128 5.79 2.19 -0.14
C LYS A 128 4.58 3.04 0.29
N LEU A 129 3.77 2.51 1.21
CA LEU A 129 2.61 3.21 1.76
C LEU A 129 3.01 4.49 2.49
N MET A 130 4.11 4.52 3.24
CA MET A 130 4.58 5.75 3.89
C MET A 130 5.00 6.84 2.90
N LYS A 131 5.45 6.46 1.70
CA LYS A 131 5.84 7.40 0.64
C LYS A 131 4.65 7.86 -0.20
N GLU A 132 3.73 6.95 -0.50
CA GLU A 132 2.51 7.24 -1.27
C GLU A 132 1.49 8.01 -0.43
N ILE A 133 1.28 7.56 0.80
CA ILE A 133 0.39 8.18 1.79
C ILE A 133 1.28 9.10 2.63
N ALA A 134 1.56 10.30 2.10
CA ALA A 134 2.39 11.32 2.75
C ALA A 134 1.74 11.94 4.01
N ILE A 135 0.94 11.18 4.75
CA ILE A 135 0.31 11.62 6.00
C ILE A 135 1.39 11.63 7.09
N PRO A 136 1.82 12.81 7.58
CA PRO A 136 2.92 12.93 8.53
C PRO A 136 2.65 12.11 9.80
N SER A 137 3.56 11.20 10.12
CA SER A 137 3.67 10.44 11.39
C SER A 137 2.39 9.76 11.93
N SER A 138 1.40 9.50 11.09
CA SER A 138 0.17 8.85 11.56
C SER A 138 0.39 7.35 11.82
N LYS A 139 -0.39 6.76 12.73
CA LYS A 139 -0.44 5.30 12.94
C LYS A 139 -0.96 4.55 11.70
N ILE A 140 -1.54 5.27 10.73
CA ILE A 140 -2.27 4.73 9.57
C ILE A 140 -1.39 3.85 8.66
N PRO A 141 -0.17 4.22 8.22
CA PRO A 141 0.63 3.34 7.36
C PRO A 141 1.00 2.02 8.05
N ARG A 142 1.17 2.04 9.38
CA ARG A 142 1.42 0.83 10.17
C ARG A 142 0.18 -0.05 10.23
N GLU A 143 -0.99 0.53 10.45
CA GLU A 143 -2.25 -0.20 10.47
C GLU A 143 -2.58 -0.78 9.09
N LEU A 144 -2.39 -0.01 8.02
CA LEU A 144 -2.65 -0.43 6.64
C LEU A 144 -1.71 -1.56 6.20
N SER A 145 -0.41 -1.44 6.52
CA SER A 145 0.57 -2.52 6.32
C SER A 145 0.21 -3.77 7.12
N THR A 146 -0.33 -3.62 8.33
CA THR A 146 -0.75 -4.75 9.14
C THR A 146 -2.00 -5.42 8.57
N ALA A 147 -2.98 -4.65 8.08
CA ALA A 147 -4.14 -5.17 7.38
C ALA A 147 -3.73 -6.01 6.15
N LEU A 148 -2.83 -5.51 5.32
CA LEU A 148 -2.32 -6.23 4.15
C LEU A 148 -1.55 -7.49 4.54
N GLY A 149 -0.75 -7.44 5.61
CA GLY A 149 -0.04 -8.61 6.13
C GLY A 149 -1.00 -9.71 6.60
N LEU A 150 -2.06 -9.34 7.31
CA LEU A 150 -3.09 -10.28 7.78
C LEU A 150 -3.89 -10.87 6.61
N ARG A 151 -4.28 -10.03 5.63
CA ARG A 151 -4.90 -10.47 4.37
C ARG A 151 -4.05 -11.52 3.66
N ALA A 152 -2.75 -11.29 3.54
CA ALA A 152 -1.81 -12.21 2.88
C ALA A 152 -1.63 -13.53 3.64
N GLN A 153 -2.00 -13.59 4.92
CA GLN A 153 -2.00 -14.80 5.74
C GLN A 153 -3.37 -15.48 5.80
N GLY A 154 -4.36 -14.97 5.07
CA GLY A 154 -5.74 -15.50 5.11
C GLY A 154 -6.52 -15.14 6.37
N VAL A 155 -6.06 -14.15 7.15
CA VAL A 155 -6.73 -13.67 8.38
C VAL A 155 -7.47 -12.36 8.06
N LEU A 156 -8.62 -12.45 7.41
CA LEU A 156 -9.36 -11.30 6.86
C LEU A 156 -10.13 -10.56 7.96
N ILE A 157 -10.74 -11.24 8.92
CA ILE A 157 -11.42 -10.59 10.06
C ILE A 157 -10.44 -9.69 10.82
N GLY A 158 -9.22 -10.20 11.05
CA GLY A 158 -8.13 -9.42 11.62
C GLY A 158 -7.77 -8.21 10.75
N ALA A 159 -7.68 -8.39 9.43
CA ALA A 159 -7.40 -7.32 8.50
C ALA A 159 -8.49 -6.22 8.52
N TYR A 160 -9.77 -6.60 8.60
CA TYR A 160 -10.92 -5.69 8.73
C TYR A 160 -10.86 -4.86 10.00
N ALA A 161 -10.41 -5.43 11.12
CA ALA A 161 -10.19 -4.68 12.36
C ALA A 161 -9.21 -3.51 12.17
N TYR A 162 -8.14 -3.70 11.37
CA TYR A 162 -7.20 -2.62 11.06
C TYR A 162 -7.77 -1.61 10.06
N LEU A 163 -8.49 -2.05 9.02
CA LEU A 163 -9.17 -1.14 8.09
C LEU A 163 -10.19 -0.25 8.81
N ARG A 164 -10.97 -0.82 9.73
CA ARG A 164 -11.91 -0.08 10.58
C ARG A 164 -11.20 0.95 11.46
N ARG A 165 -10.09 0.60 12.10
CA ARG A 165 -9.30 1.53 12.94
C ARG A 165 -8.79 2.73 12.15
N ILE A 166 -8.34 2.51 10.91
CA ILE A 166 -7.95 3.59 10.00
C ILE A 166 -9.14 4.51 9.72
N TYR A 167 -10.30 3.93 9.39
CA TYR A 167 -11.53 4.67 9.13
C TYR A 167 -11.96 5.52 10.33
N GLU A 168 -11.97 4.93 11.54
CA GLU A 168 -12.31 5.62 12.79
C GLU A 168 -11.28 6.71 13.15
N THR A 169 -10.00 6.46 12.90
CA THR A 169 -8.93 7.46 13.10
C THR A 169 -9.13 8.69 12.22
N LEU A 170 -9.61 8.52 10.99
CA LEU A 170 -9.90 9.63 10.08
C LEU A 170 -11.09 10.46 10.57
N ILE A 171 -12.14 9.79 11.06
CA ILE A 171 -13.30 10.47 11.68
C ILE A 171 -12.86 11.26 12.91
N GLU A 172 -12.05 10.66 13.78
CA GLU A 172 -11.59 11.31 14.99
C GLU A 172 -10.72 12.55 14.70
N LYS A 173 -9.87 12.48 13.66
CA LYS A 173 -9.11 13.66 13.21
C LYS A 173 -10.00 14.78 12.72
N ALA A 174 -10.99 14.46 11.88
CA ALA A 174 -11.97 15.44 11.41
C ALA A 174 -12.76 16.05 12.59
N ALA A 175 -13.09 15.24 13.61
CA ALA A 175 -13.73 15.72 14.82
C ALA A 175 -12.84 16.71 15.59
N GLN A 176 -11.55 16.39 15.76
CA GLN A 176 -10.59 17.27 16.43
C GLN A 176 -10.43 18.60 15.71
N GLU A 177 -10.42 18.61 14.37
CA GLU A 177 -10.35 19.84 13.57
C GLU A 177 -11.61 20.70 13.74
N ALA A 178 -12.79 20.09 13.68
CA ALA A 178 -14.05 20.80 13.86
C ALA A 178 -14.23 21.37 15.29
N ILE A 179 -13.81 20.61 16.32
CA ILE A 179 -13.78 21.07 17.71
C ILE A 179 -12.81 22.24 17.86
N LYS A 180 -11.62 22.17 17.25
CA LYS A 180 -10.64 23.26 17.25
C LYS A 180 -11.19 24.55 16.60
N ASN A 181 -12.08 24.41 15.63
CA ASN A 181 -12.77 25.52 14.98
C ASN A 181 -14.03 26.00 15.74
N ASN A 182 -14.28 25.48 16.95
CA ASN A 182 -15.46 25.77 17.78
C ASN A 182 -16.81 25.47 17.10
N GLU A 183 -16.85 24.48 16.20
CA GLU A 183 -18.11 24.10 15.52
C GLU A 183 -19.04 23.26 16.42
N PHE A 184 -18.49 22.48 17.34
CA PHE A 184 -19.21 21.75 18.38
C PHE A 184 -18.28 21.37 19.54
N THR A 185 -18.84 20.94 20.68
CA THR A 185 -18.03 20.52 21.84
C THR A 185 -17.70 19.03 21.82
N TYR A 186 -16.62 18.63 22.50
CA TYR A 186 -16.26 17.22 22.65
C TYR A 186 -17.37 16.38 23.29
N GLU A 187 -18.16 16.97 24.20
CA GLU A 187 -19.29 16.28 24.82
C GLU A 187 -20.41 15.98 23.84
N ASP A 188 -20.71 16.91 22.94
CA ASP A 188 -21.73 16.72 21.90
C ASP A 188 -21.32 15.60 20.94
N TYR A 189 -20.04 15.53 20.61
CA TYR A 189 -19.48 14.48 19.76
C TYR A 189 -19.51 13.09 20.43
N LYS A 190 -19.14 13.00 21.71
CA LYS A 190 -19.05 11.72 22.43
C LYS A 190 -20.40 11.01 22.57
N LYS A 191 -21.50 11.78 22.73
CA LYS A 191 -22.85 11.26 22.94
C LYS A 191 -23.47 10.60 21.71
N GLU A 192 -22.92 10.84 20.52
CA GLU A 192 -23.52 10.40 19.26
C GLU A 192 -22.98 9.06 18.75
N HIS A 193 -23.84 8.32 18.05
CA HIS A 193 -23.45 7.15 17.27
C HIS A 193 -22.62 7.57 16.05
N LEU A 194 -21.75 6.68 15.56
CA LEU A 194 -20.78 7.03 14.52
C LEU A 194 -21.43 7.53 13.21
N VAL A 195 -22.60 7.00 12.84
CA VAL A 195 -23.33 7.44 11.64
C VAL A 195 -23.72 8.93 11.75
N GLU A 196 -24.18 9.36 12.93
CA GLU A 196 -24.53 10.76 13.18
C GLU A 196 -23.27 11.64 13.25
N ARG A 197 -22.18 11.13 13.82
CA ARG A 197 -20.86 11.80 13.77
C ARG A 197 -20.41 12.06 12.34
N ILE A 198 -20.52 11.08 11.45
CA ILE A 198 -20.14 11.23 10.02
C ILE A 198 -20.99 12.33 9.35
N LYS A 199 -22.31 12.38 9.63
CA LYS A 199 -23.19 13.43 9.10
C LYS A 199 -22.79 14.82 9.58
N LYS A 200 -22.48 14.97 10.88
CA LYS A 200 -22.01 16.25 11.44
C LYS A 200 -20.67 16.69 10.87
N LEU A 201 -19.77 15.75 10.67
CA LEU A 201 -18.41 15.99 10.17
C LEU A 201 -18.32 16.07 8.64
N LYS A 202 -19.46 16.08 7.93
CA LYS A 202 -19.50 16.03 6.47
C LYS A 202 -18.58 17.08 5.82
N LYS A 203 -18.47 18.29 6.38
CA LYS A 203 -17.58 19.35 5.84
C LYS A 203 -16.09 19.07 6.02
N HIS A 204 -15.71 18.30 7.04
CA HIS A 204 -14.32 18.00 7.42
C HIS A 204 -13.84 16.65 6.88
N LEU A 205 -14.76 15.80 6.44
CA LEU A 205 -14.42 14.48 5.89
C LEU A 205 -14.07 14.55 4.40
N PRO A 206 -13.21 13.65 3.91
CA PRO A 206 -13.06 13.37 2.48
C PRO A 206 -14.40 13.05 1.80
N GLU A 207 -14.64 13.58 0.61
CA GLU A 207 -15.82 13.33 -0.21
C GLU A 207 -16.02 11.83 -0.45
N CYS A 208 -14.91 11.09 -0.64
CA CYS A 208 -14.94 9.66 -0.78
C CYS A 208 -15.61 8.94 0.42
N MET A 209 -15.37 9.41 1.65
CA MET A 209 -16.06 8.87 2.84
C MET A 209 -17.53 9.28 2.89
N GLN A 210 -17.84 10.52 2.49
CA GLN A 210 -19.21 11.04 2.51
C GLN A 210 -20.12 10.32 1.51
N ASN A 211 -19.58 9.99 0.35
CA ASN A 211 -20.29 9.34 -0.74
C ASN A 211 -20.46 7.83 -0.51
N ASN A 212 -19.65 7.25 0.39
CA ASN A 212 -19.64 5.81 0.66
C ASN A 212 -19.88 5.49 2.16
N PRO A 213 -20.98 5.96 2.78
CA PRO A 213 -21.22 5.75 4.21
C PRO A 213 -21.43 4.27 4.57
N ILE A 214 -21.82 3.45 3.59
CA ILE A 214 -21.98 1.99 3.75
C ILE A 214 -20.68 1.28 4.13
N ALA A 215 -19.52 1.86 3.77
CA ALA A 215 -18.21 1.28 4.04
C ALA A 215 -17.98 0.99 5.51
N TYR A 216 -18.38 1.91 6.40
CA TYR A 216 -18.27 1.66 7.84
C TYR A 216 -19.14 0.49 8.29
N GLY A 217 -20.36 0.39 7.75
CA GLY A 217 -21.27 -0.72 8.04
C GLY A 217 -20.65 -2.06 7.66
N ILE A 218 -20.04 -2.14 6.46
CA ILE A 218 -19.35 -3.34 6.00
C ILE A 218 -18.14 -3.67 6.89
N LEU A 219 -17.29 -2.67 7.20
CA LEU A 219 -16.13 -2.85 8.07
C LEU A 219 -16.51 -3.29 9.49
N SER A 220 -17.62 -2.78 10.03
CA SER A 220 -18.12 -3.16 11.35
C SER A 220 -18.67 -4.59 11.33
N LYS A 221 -19.50 -4.94 10.33
CA LYS A 221 -20.04 -6.30 10.17
C LYS A 221 -18.95 -7.34 9.94
N GLY A 222 -17.90 -6.99 9.20
CA GLY A 222 -16.77 -7.91 8.96
C GLY A 222 -16.06 -8.39 10.22
N ILE A 223 -16.18 -7.67 11.34
CA ILE A 223 -15.56 -8.07 12.62
C ILE A 223 -16.53 -8.87 13.50
N HIS A 224 -17.83 -8.70 13.31
CA HIS A 224 -18.86 -9.20 14.23
C HIS A 224 -19.74 -10.32 13.65
N GLU A 225 -19.93 -10.33 12.33
CA GLU A 225 -21.01 -11.10 11.69
C GLU A 225 -20.56 -11.91 10.46
N LEU A 226 -19.58 -11.42 9.68
CA LEU A 226 -19.19 -12.05 8.41
C LEU A 226 -18.15 -13.16 8.59
N SER A 227 -18.12 -14.12 7.65
CA SER A 227 -17.06 -15.13 7.59
C SER A 227 -15.76 -14.60 6.97
N GLU A 228 -14.69 -15.39 7.03
CA GLU A 228 -13.42 -15.07 6.36
C GLU A 228 -13.62 -14.99 4.84
N GLU A 229 -14.44 -15.87 4.24
CA GLU A 229 -14.76 -15.89 2.80
C GLU A 229 -15.55 -14.65 2.36
N ASP A 230 -16.56 -14.25 3.15
CA ASP A 230 -17.31 -13.01 2.91
C ASP A 230 -16.37 -11.81 2.93
N CYS A 231 -15.49 -11.76 3.94
CA CYS A 231 -14.52 -10.67 4.09
C CYS A 231 -13.50 -10.64 2.94
N GLU A 232 -13.06 -11.80 2.45
CA GLU A 232 -12.16 -11.91 1.31
C GLU A 232 -12.76 -11.28 0.06
N SER A 233 -14.04 -11.54 -0.22
CA SER A 233 -14.73 -11.06 -1.42
C SER A 233 -14.78 -9.53 -1.54
N ALA A 234 -14.79 -8.82 -0.41
CA ALA A 234 -14.91 -7.37 -0.36
C ALA A 234 -13.62 -6.64 0.06
N PHE A 235 -12.56 -7.36 0.44
CA PHE A 235 -11.34 -6.76 1.00
C PHE A 235 -10.68 -5.77 0.04
N ASP A 236 -10.44 -6.18 -1.22
CA ASP A 236 -9.73 -5.36 -2.20
C ASP A 236 -10.48 -4.05 -2.49
N LEU A 237 -11.81 -4.12 -2.54
CA LEU A 237 -12.67 -2.95 -2.72
C LEU A 237 -12.57 -1.98 -1.52
N LEU A 238 -12.64 -2.49 -0.29
CA LEU A 238 -12.52 -1.68 0.92
C LEU A 238 -11.13 -1.08 1.09
N TYR A 239 -10.10 -1.83 0.71
CA TYR A 239 -8.72 -1.37 0.71
C TYR A 239 -8.51 -0.20 -0.26
N GLU A 240 -9.00 -0.33 -1.50
CA GLU A 240 -8.91 0.74 -2.50
C GLU A 240 -9.76 1.96 -2.11
N LEU A 241 -10.92 1.75 -1.48
CA LEU A 241 -11.68 2.84 -0.87
C LEU A 241 -10.84 3.59 0.18
N ILE A 242 -10.22 2.87 1.13
CA ILE A 242 -9.38 3.49 2.16
C ILE A 242 -8.20 4.23 1.55
N LYS A 243 -7.53 3.67 0.54
CA LYS A 243 -6.48 4.39 -0.20
C LYS A 243 -6.99 5.70 -0.78
N ASN A 244 -8.11 5.68 -1.50
CA ASN A 244 -8.69 6.89 -2.09
C ASN A 244 -9.00 7.96 -1.03
N ILE A 245 -9.53 7.54 0.13
CA ILE A 245 -9.79 8.43 1.26
C ILE A 245 -8.48 9.07 1.77
N LEU A 246 -7.43 8.28 1.93
CA LEU A 246 -6.13 8.74 2.42
C LEU A 246 -5.45 9.71 1.44
N GLU A 247 -5.50 9.41 0.15
CA GLU A 247 -4.99 10.32 -0.89
C GLU A 247 -5.78 11.63 -0.93
N GLU A 248 -7.10 11.57 -0.85
CA GLU A 248 -7.93 12.77 -0.84
C GLU A 248 -7.65 13.64 0.39
N THR A 249 -7.49 13.01 1.56
CA THR A 249 -7.10 13.68 2.81
C THR A 249 -5.77 14.42 2.64
N GLU A 250 -4.78 13.76 2.05
CA GLU A 250 -3.46 14.35 1.81
C GLU A 250 -3.53 15.49 0.78
N ARG A 251 -4.31 15.33 -0.31
CA ARG A 251 -4.55 16.39 -1.29
C ARG A 251 -5.15 17.63 -0.64
N LYS A 252 -6.14 17.48 0.25
CA LYS A 252 -6.75 18.59 1.01
C LYS A 252 -5.70 19.27 1.89
N ARG A 253 -4.94 18.50 2.68
CA ARG A 253 -3.89 19.02 3.56
C ARG A 253 -2.82 19.81 2.81
N VAL A 254 -2.31 19.27 1.70
CA VAL A 254 -1.28 19.93 0.87
C VAL A 254 -1.84 21.22 0.25
N LYS A 255 -3.09 21.19 -0.22
CA LYS A 255 -3.76 22.38 -0.77
C LYS A 255 -3.85 23.50 0.29
N GLU A 256 -4.33 23.20 1.49
CA GLU A 256 -4.43 24.18 2.57
C GLU A 256 -3.09 24.78 2.97
N ILE A 257 -2.03 23.95 3.05
CA ILE A 257 -0.68 24.42 3.36
C ILE A 257 -0.19 25.38 2.28
N ARG A 258 -0.40 25.02 1.00
CA ARG A 258 -0.01 25.87 -0.13
C ARG A 258 -0.76 27.20 -0.13
N GLU A 259 -2.07 27.18 0.10
CA GLU A 259 -2.91 28.39 0.15
C GLU A 259 -2.51 29.32 1.31
N LYS A 260 -2.24 28.75 2.50
CA LYS A 260 -1.73 29.51 3.66
C LYS A 260 -0.35 30.12 3.36
N ALA A 261 0.55 29.35 2.74
CA ALA A 261 1.88 29.83 2.37
C ALA A 261 1.82 30.95 1.32
N LEU A 262 0.96 30.82 0.30
CA LEU A 262 0.72 31.86 -0.70
C LEU A 262 0.17 33.13 -0.06
N SER A 263 -0.87 33.00 0.78
CA SER A 263 -1.51 34.13 1.46
C SER A 263 -0.51 34.89 2.35
N ALA A 264 0.29 34.16 3.14
CA ALA A 264 1.34 34.75 3.95
C ALA A 264 2.44 35.41 3.12
N GLY A 265 2.82 34.83 1.98
CA GLY A 265 3.77 35.41 1.03
C GLY A 265 3.26 36.72 0.43
N LEU A 266 2.01 36.74 -0.04
CA LEU A 266 1.36 37.94 -0.59
C LEU A 266 1.24 39.06 0.45
N GLN A 267 0.88 38.74 1.69
CA GLN A 267 0.84 39.71 2.79
C GLN A 267 2.22 40.34 3.06
N LYS A 268 3.29 39.54 3.07
CA LYS A 268 4.67 40.04 3.22
C LYS A 268 5.09 40.95 2.06
N CYS A 269 4.71 40.60 0.83
CA CYS A 269 4.97 41.45 -0.34
C CYS A 269 4.23 42.79 -0.23
N ALA A 270 2.94 42.77 0.12
CA ALA A 270 2.14 43.98 0.31
C ALA A 270 2.72 44.91 1.40
N GLN A 271 3.14 44.33 2.54
CA GLN A 271 3.79 45.09 3.61
C GLN A 271 5.10 45.75 3.14
N ARG A 272 5.93 45.02 2.39
CA ARG A 272 7.19 45.55 1.83
C ARG A 272 6.94 46.72 0.88
N PHE A 273 6.00 46.58 -0.05
CA PHE A 273 5.70 47.64 -1.02
C PHE A 273 5.15 48.90 -0.35
N ASN A 274 4.28 48.76 0.65
CA ASN A 274 3.76 49.90 1.41
C ASN A 274 4.85 50.60 2.24
N SER A 275 5.83 49.86 2.77
CA SER A 275 6.97 50.45 3.49
C SER A 275 7.96 51.19 2.57
N SER A 276 8.10 50.78 1.31
CA SER A 276 8.98 51.45 0.34
C SER A 276 8.40 52.76 -0.19
N ILE A 277 7.07 52.87 -0.29
CA ILE A 277 6.38 54.09 -0.74
C ILE A 277 6.50 55.22 0.31
N ASN A 278 6.49 54.89 1.61
CA ASN A 278 6.58 55.88 2.69
C ASN A 278 8.01 56.39 2.98
N GLN A 279 9.04 55.87 2.30
CA GLN A 279 10.42 56.34 2.43
C GLN A 279 10.85 57.30 1.30
N THR A 280 9.99 57.52 0.30
CA THR A 280 10.28 58.39 -0.86
C THR A 280 9.53 59.73 -0.85
N THR A 281 8.79 60.01 0.22
CA THR A 281 8.16 61.30 0.55
C THR A 281 8.80 61.89 1.79
#